data_AF-A0A151CET4-F1
#
_entry.id   AF-A0A151CET4-F1
#
_cell.length_a   1.000
_cell.length_b   1.000
_cell.length_c   1.000
_cell.angle_alpha   90.00
_cell.angle_beta   90.00
_cell.angle_gamma   90.00
#
_symmetry.space_group_name_H-M   'P 1'
#
loop_
_entity.id
_entity.type
_entity.pdbx_description
1 polymer ?
#
loop_
_entity_poly.entity_id
_entity_poly.type
_entity_poly.pdbx_seq_one_letter_code
_entity_poly.pdbx_strand_id
1 'polypeptide(L)'
;FIAALVTFFAGDALLNLMGINIFSIKIFGGLILLHMAFQMLQAYPPKTKHTKEERDAAVEKEDISVIPIGIPILFGPAAFTTVLIFKEESHGVFQEASLFAALTITALVVYFVLKNAAYLAQRMGPTGINVTVR
;
A
#
# COMPACT_ATOMS: atom_id res chain seq x y z
N PHE A 1 -8.24 -2.06 2.57
CA PHE A 1 -9.00 -3.27 2.92
C PHE A 1 -9.85 -3.77 1.76
N ILE A 2 -10.81 -2.98 1.25
CA ILE A 2 -11.68 -3.40 0.11
C ILE A 2 -10.87 -3.92 -1.08
N ALA A 3 -9.86 -3.16 -1.53
CA ALA A 3 -9.00 -3.60 -2.64
C ALA A 3 -8.30 -4.96 -2.36
N ALA A 4 -7.85 -5.19 -1.12
CA ALA A 4 -7.23 -6.46 -0.72
C ALA A 4 -8.23 -7.62 -0.75
N LEU A 5 -9.48 -7.39 -0.35
CA LEU A 5 -10.54 -8.40 -0.45
C LEU A 5 -10.88 -8.71 -1.91
N VAL A 6 -11.00 -7.68 -2.75
CA VAL A 6 -11.23 -7.88 -4.18
C VAL A 6 -10.11 -8.72 -4.79
N THR A 7 -8.84 -8.44 -4.47
CA THR A 7 -7.71 -9.26 -4.92
C THR A 7 -7.75 -10.68 -4.35
N PHE A 8 -8.09 -10.85 -3.07
CA PHE A 8 -8.17 -12.15 -2.43
C PHE A 8 -9.21 -13.08 -3.08
N PHE A 9 -10.38 -12.54 -3.47
CA PHE A 9 -11.46 -13.34 -4.06
C PHE A 9 -11.39 -13.43 -5.59
N ALA A 10 -11.05 -12.34 -6.27
CA ALA A 10 -11.13 -12.25 -7.74
C ALA A 10 -9.76 -12.28 -8.42
N GLY A 11 -8.66 -12.19 -7.67
CA GLY A 11 -7.32 -12.04 -8.22
C GLY A 11 -6.89 -13.21 -9.10
N ASP A 12 -7.02 -14.44 -8.61
CA ASP A 12 -6.67 -15.65 -9.37
C ASP A 12 -7.53 -15.79 -10.65
N ALA A 13 -8.85 -15.59 -10.53
CA ALA A 13 -9.76 -15.63 -11.67
C ALA A 13 -9.41 -14.58 -12.74
N LEU A 14 -9.01 -13.38 -12.30
CA LEU A 14 -8.58 -12.30 -13.20
C LEU A 14 -7.28 -12.68 -13.93
N LEU A 15 -6.29 -13.23 -13.23
CA LEU A 15 -5.04 -13.67 -13.85
C LEU A 15 -5.28 -14.78 -14.88
N ASN A 16 -6.10 -15.76 -14.52
CA ASN A 16 -6.48 -16.87 -15.40
C ASN A 16 -7.22 -16.38 -16.66
N LEU A 17 -8.13 -15.41 -16.51
CA LEU A 17 -8.81 -14.78 -17.64
C LEU A 17 -7.84 -14.07 -18.60
N MET A 18 -6.78 -13.48 -18.05
CA MET A 18 -5.73 -12.80 -18.82
C MET A 18 -4.66 -13.77 -19.37
N GLY A 19 -4.71 -15.05 -19.02
CA GLY A 19 -3.68 -16.04 -19.37
C GLY A 19 -2.32 -15.76 -18.69
N ILE A 20 -2.32 -15.09 -17.54
CA ILE A 20 -1.12 -14.73 -16.80
C ILE A 20 -0.86 -15.76 -15.71
N ASN A 21 0.37 -16.28 -15.67
CA ASN A 21 0.79 -17.18 -14.60
C ASN A 21 1.24 -16.40 -13.35
N ILE A 22 1.00 -16.95 -12.16
CA ILE A 22 1.49 -16.38 -10.90
C ILE A 22 2.99 -16.13 -10.88
N PHE A 23 3.80 -16.96 -11.54
CA PHE A 23 5.24 -16.80 -11.62
C PHE A 23 5.60 -15.47 -12.29
N SER A 24 4.83 -15.05 -13.29
CA SER A 24 4.98 -13.74 -13.91
C SER A 24 4.70 -12.62 -12.91
N ILE A 25 3.63 -12.74 -12.12
CA ILE A 25 3.31 -11.77 -11.06
C ILE A 25 4.41 -11.72 -9.99
N LYS A 26 4.94 -12.88 -9.55
CA LYS A 26 6.07 -12.97 -8.61
C LYS A 26 7.29 -12.20 -9.12
N ILE A 27 7.66 -12.40 -10.39
CA ILE A 27 8.79 -11.70 -11.03
C ILE A 27 8.52 -10.20 -11.12
N PHE A 28 7.35 -9.79 -11.62
CA PHE A 28 6.98 -8.37 -11.74
C PHE A 28 6.96 -7.65 -10.40
N GLY A 29 6.34 -8.24 -9.38
CA GLY A 29 6.31 -7.68 -8.04
C GLY A 29 7.71 -7.52 -7.45
N GLY A 30 8.58 -8.51 -7.64
CA GLY A 30 9.99 -8.44 -7.24
C GLY A 30 10.76 -7.32 -7.94
N LEU A 31 10.56 -7.16 -9.25
CA LEU A 31 11.19 -6.07 -10.03
C LEU A 31 10.71 -4.69 -9.60
N ILE A 32 9.42 -4.54 -9.29
CA ILE A 32 8.86 -3.28 -8.78
C ILE A 32 9.46 -2.95 -7.41
N LEU A 33 9.54 -3.94 -6.50
CA LEU A 33 10.16 -3.75 -5.20
C LEU A 33 11.65 -3.39 -5.31
N LEU A 34 12.39 -4.05 -6.19
CA LEU A 34 13.79 -3.73 -6.47
C LEU A 34 13.94 -2.31 -7.02
N HIS A 35 13.08 -1.91 -7.95
CA HIS A 35 13.09 -0.56 -8.50
C HIS A 35 12.79 0.49 -7.43
N MET A 36 11.79 0.26 -6.59
CA MET A 36 11.48 1.14 -5.45
C MET A 36 12.66 1.25 -4.48
N ALA A 37 13.36 0.15 -4.20
CA ALA A 37 14.55 0.18 -3.36
C ALA A 37 15.67 1.04 -3.99
N PHE A 38 15.90 0.95 -5.31
CA PHE A 38 16.86 1.82 -6.00
C PHE A 38 16.44 3.30 -5.98
N GLN A 39 15.15 3.60 -6.13
CA GLN A 39 14.64 4.97 -6.01
C GLN A 39 14.90 5.56 -4.61
N MET A 40 14.73 4.74 -3.56
CA MET A 40 15.04 5.13 -2.18
C MET A 40 16.54 5.41 -1.98
N LEU A 41 17.44 4.56 -2.51
CA LEU A 41 18.89 4.75 -2.42
C LEU A 41 19.38 6.02 -3.16
N GLN A 42 18.74 6.34 -4.28
CA GLN A 42 19.09 7.53 -5.07
C GLN A 42 18.53 8.82 -4.46
N ALA A 43 17.92 8.75 -3.27
CA ALA A 43 17.27 9.87 -2.57
C ALA A 43 16.32 10.66 -3.48
N TYR A 44 15.67 9.99 -4.44
CA TYR A 44 14.60 10.62 -5.21
C TYR A 44 13.49 10.97 -4.22
N PRO A 45 13.22 12.27 -3.98
CA PRO A 45 12.12 12.62 -3.11
C PRO A 45 10.85 12.03 -3.73
N PRO A 46 10.03 11.30 -2.95
CA PRO A 46 8.77 10.81 -3.47
C PRO A 46 7.99 12.01 -4.01
N LYS A 47 7.52 11.91 -5.26
CA LYS A 47 6.72 12.96 -5.94
C LYS A 47 5.42 13.31 -5.20
N THR A 48 5.12 12.62 -4.10
CA THR A 48 3.97 12.77 -3.22
C THR A 48 4.23 13.70 -2.03
N LYS A 49 5.38 14.39 -1.94
CA LYS A 49 5.50 15.52 -1.01
C LYS A 49 4.53 16.61 -1.45
N HIS A 50 3.37 16.67 -0.79
CA HIS A 50 2.49 17.82 -0.84
C HIS A 50 3.33 19.06 -0.55
N THR A 51 3.52 19.91 -1.56
CA THR A 51 4.23 21.17 -1.38
C THR A 51 3.40 22.06 -0.45
N LYS A 52 4.00 23.10 0.13
CA LYS A 52 3.26 24.04 0.99
C LYS A 52 2.03 24.60 0.28
N GLU A 53 2.12 24.79 -1.05
CA GLU A 53 1.00 25.28 -1.86
C GLU A 53 -0.18 24.29 -1.90
N GLU A 54 0.04 22.98 -1.87
CA GLU A 54 -1.06 21.98 -1.86
C GLU A 54 -1.76 21.89 -0.49
N ARG A 55 -1.05 22.18 0.60
CA ARG A 55 -1.64 22.27 1.95
C ARG A 55 -2.56 23.48 2.09
N ASP A 56 -2.14 24.63 1.56
CA ASP A 56 -2.94 25.86 1.63
C ASP A 56 -4.18 25.76 0.71
N ALA A 57 -4.05 25.11 -0.46
CA ALA A 57 -5.17 24.82 -1.36
C ALA A 57 -6.21 23.83 -0.77
N ALA A 58 -5.80 22.98 0.18
CA ALA A 58 -6.69 22.05 0.88
C ALA A 58 -7.49 22.70 2.02
N VAL A 59 -7.05 23.86 2.52
CA VAL A 59 -7.76 24.62 3.57
C VAL A 59 -8.89 25.47 2.99
N GLU A 60 -8.76 25.94 1.75
CA GLU A 60 -9.78 26.78 1.09
C GLU A 60 -10.90 25.99 0.39
N LYS A 61 -10.72 24.70 0.13
CA LYS A 61 -11.75 23.88 -0.49
C LYS A 61 -12.44 23.00 0.54
N GLU A 62 -13.61 23.43 1.00
CA GLU A 62 -14.65 22.60 1.64
C GLU A 62 -15.22 21.51 0.73
N ASP A 63 -14.53 21.17 -0.36
CA ASP A 63 -14.89 20.05 -1.22
C ASP A 63 -13.95 18.90 -0.95
N ILE A 64 -14.57 17.79 -0.59
CA ILE A 64 -14.06 16.43 -0.44
C ILE A 64 -13.45 15.99 -1.78
N SER A 65 -12.33 16.59 -2.18
CA SER A 65 -11.40 16.01 -3.15
C SER A 65 -10.68 14.89 -2.43
N VAL A 66 -11.38 13.77 -2.25
CA VAL A 66 -10.75 12.46 -2.14
C VAL A 66 -10.09 12.24 -3.49
N ILE A 67 -8.92 12.85 -3.69
CA ILE A 67 -8.06 12.41 -4.77
C ILE A 67 -7.84 10.92 -4.48
N PRO A 68 -8.20 10.00 -5.39
CA PRO A 68 -8.14 8.56 -5.14
C PRO A 68 -6.68 8.08 -5.22
N ILE A 69 -5.77 8.74 -4.52
CA ILE A 69 -4.34 8.41 -4.39
C ILE A 69 -4.05 7.67 -3.09
N GLY A 70 -4.90 7.77 -2.07
CA GLY A 70 -4.74 6.98 -0.85
C GLY A 70 -4.74 5.47 -1.11
N ILE A 71 -5.65 4.99 -1.97
CA ILE A 71 -5.75 3.57 -2.33
C ILE A 71 -4.53 3.11 -3.15
N PRO A 72 -4.11 3.77 -4.26
CA PRO A 72 -2.90 3.42 -4.99
C PRO A 72 -1.61 3.45 -4.16
N ILE A 73 -1.50 4.38 -3.21
CA ILE A 73 -0.30 4.50 -2.36
C ILE A 73 -0.24 3.36 -1.33
N LEU A 74 -1.35 3.07 -0.65
CA LEU A 74 -1.40 2.05 0.41
C LEU A 74 -1.54 0.62 -0.15
N PHE A 75 -2.35 0.45 -1.18
CA PHE A 75 -2.57 -0.81 -1.87
C PHE A 75 -1.88 -0.76 -3.24
N GLY A 76 -0.57 -0.50 -3.20
CA GLY A 76 0.26 -0.43 -4.38
C GLY A 76 0.49 -1.80 -5.04
N PRO A 77 1.25 -1.83 -6.15
CA PRO A 77 1.57 -3.07 -6.88
C PRO A 77 2.24 -4.14 -6.01
N ALA A 78 3.04 -3.71 -5.02
CA ALA A 78 3.65 -4.62 -4.05
C ALA A 78 2.60 -5.35 -3.18
N ALA A 79 1.68 -4.62 -2.56
CA ALA A 79 0.63 -5.19 -1.72
C ALA A 79 -0.28 -6.13 -2.52
N PHE A 80 -0.67 -5.73 -3.73
CA PHE A 80 -1.41 -6.58 -4.66
C PHE A 80 -0.70 -7.92 -4.94
N THR A 81 0.59 -7.85 -5.30
CA THR A 81 1.41 -9.03 -5.58
C THR A 81 1.50 -9.96 -4.36
N THR A 82 1.71 -9.40 -3.17
CA THR A 82 1.77 -10.18 -1.93
C THR A 82 0.49 -10.97 -1.67
N VAL A 83 -0.68 -10.35 -1.82
CA VAL A 83 -1.97 -11.05 -1.61
C VAL A 83 -2.14 -12.22 -2.57
N LEU A 84 -1.80 -12.04 -3.85
CA LEU A 84 -1.90 -13.09 -4.85
C LEU A 84 -0.97 -14.28 -4.54
N ILE A 85 0.29 -14.00 -4.19
CA ILE A 85 1.27 -15.02 -3.85
C ILE A 85 0.81 -15.87 -2.67
N PHE A 86 0.38 -15.21 -1.59
CA PHE A 86 -0.08 -15.93 -0.40
C PHE A 86 -1.40 -16.66 -0.63
N LYS A 87 -2.30 -16.11 -1.46
CA LYS A 87 -3.55 -16.78 -1.82
C LYS A 87 -3.28 -18.07 -2.60
N GLU A 88 -2.31 -18.06 -3.50
CA GLU A 88 -1.94 -19.25 -4.26
C GLU A 88 -1.24 -20.32 -3.42
N GLU A 89 -0.43 -19.91 -2.43
CA GLU A 89 0.23 -20.82 -1.49
C GLU A 89 -0.70 -21.35 -0.40
N SER A 90 -1.89 -20.77 -0.24
CA SER A 90 -2.89 -21.17 0.76
C SER A 90 -3.71 -22.36 0.24
N HIS A 91 -3.31 -23.57 0.59
CA HIS A 91 -4.05 -24.78 0.31
C HIS A 91 -4.92 -25.21 1.50
N GLY A 92 -6.23 -24.97 1.38
CA GLY A 92 -7.23 -25.45 2.33
C GLY A 92 -7.78 -24.37 3.26
N VAL A 93 -8.93 -24.67 3.87
CA VAL A 93 -9.79 -23.71 4.57
C VAL A 93 -9.06 -23.01 5.74
N PHE A 94 -8.18 -23.71 6.45
CA PHE A 94 -7.45 -23.14 7.58
C PHE A 94 -6.42 -22.08 7.15
N GLN A 95 -5.70 -22.33 6.05
CA GLN A 95 -4.69 -21.40 5.53
C GLN A 95 -5.36 -20.18 4.90
N GLU A 96 -6.47 -20.38 4.19
CA GLU A 96 -7.27 -19.27 3.67
C GLU A 96 -7.85 -18.38 4.77
N ALA A 97 -8.40 -18.98 5.84
CA ALA A 97 -8.88 -18.24 6.99
C ALA A 97 -7.76 -17.46 7.69
N SER A 98 -6.56 -18.05 7.79
CA SER A 98 -5.38 -17.40 8.34
C SER A 98 -4.93 -16.20 7.49
N LEU A 99 -4.96 -16.33 6.16
CA LEU A 99 -4.65 -15.22 5.25
C LEU A 99 -5.69 -14.10 5.36
N PHE A 100 -6.97 -14.42 5.44
CA PHE A 100 -8.03 -13.44 5.66
C PHE A 100 -7.87 -12.71 7.01
N ALA A 101 -7.51 -13.44 8.07
CA ALA A 101 -7.20 -12.86 9.37
C ALA A 101 -6.00 -11.92 9.29
N ALA A 102 -4.92 -12.32 8.61
CA ALA A 102 -3.73 -11.49 8.39
C ALA A 102 -4.09 -10.19 7.64
N LEU A 103 -4.87 -10.27 6.56
CA LEU A 103 -5.35 -9.09 5.82
C LEU A 103 -6.14 -8.12 6.70
N THR A 104 -7.00 -8.67 7.56
CA THR A 104 -7.81 -7.87 8.49
C THR A 104 -6.93 -7.20 9.53
N ILE A 105 -5.98 -7.93 10.13
CA ILE A 105 -5.02 -7.39 11.11
C ILE A 105 -4.17 -6.30 10.48
N THR A 106 -3.59 -6.52 9.29
CA THR A 106 -2.80 -5.51 8.59
C THR A 106 -3.63 -4.26 8.31
N ALA A 107 -4.88 -4.42 7.86
CA ALA A 107 -5.76 -3.28 7.62
C ALA A 107 -6.09 -2.50 8.90
N LEU A 108 -6.31 -3.20 10.03
CA LEU A 108 -6.51 -2.57 11.33
C LEU A 108 -5.26 -1.81 11.79
N VAL A 109 -4.08 -2.43 11.66
CA VAL A 109 -2.80 -1.78 12.02
C VAL A 109 -2.62 -0.51 11.20
N VAL A 110 -2.79 -0.59 9.87
CA VAL A 110 -2.72 0.58 8.98
C VAL A 110 -3.73 1.64 9.39
N TYR A 111 -4.97 1.25 9.68
CA TYR A 111 -6.00 2.17 10.14
C TYR A 111 -5.62 2.88 11.44
N PHE A 112 -5.14 2.15 12.45
CA PHE A 112 -4.70 2.75 13.72
C PHE A 112 -3.48 3.66 13.55
N VAL A 113 -2.52 3.27 12.70
CA VAL A 113 -1.35 4.10 12.40
C VAL A 113 -1.78 5.41 11.73
N LEU A 114 -2.65 5.33 10.72
CA LEU A 114 -3.15 6.52 10.02
C LEU A 114 -4.03 7.39 10.91
N LYS A 115 -4.91 6.80 11.72
CA LYS A 115 -5.74 7.51 12.69
C LYS A 115 -4.89 8.29 13.70
N ASN A 116 -3.76 7.72 14.12
CA ASN A 116 -2.84 8.36 15.06
C ASN A 116 -1.70 9.12 14.36
N ALA A 117 -1.71 9.25 13.03
CA ALA A 117 -0.60 9.83 12.28
C ALA A 117 -0.31 11.28 12.69
N ALA A 118 -1.35 12.07 12.98
CA ALA A 118 -1.20 13.45 13.46
C ALA A 118 -0.50 13.51 14.83
N TYR A 119 -0.89 12.61 15.74
CA TYR A 119 -0.25 12.48 17.06
C TYR A 119 1.20 11.99 16.95
N LEU A 120 1.44 11.02 16.07
CA LEU A 120 2.77 10.47 15.82
C LEU A 120 3.71 11.53 15.23
N ALA A 121 3.20 12.34 14.29
CA ALA A 121 3.94 13.45 13.68
C ALA A 121 4.29 14.54 14.70
N GLN A 122 3.37 14.89 15.61
CA GLN A 122 3.62 15.86 16.67
C GLN A 122 4.67 15.34 17.67
N ARG A 123 4.65 14.05 18.00
CA ARG A 123 5.58 13.43 18.97
C ARG A 123 6.99 13.24 18.41
N MET A 124 7.15 13.02 17.11
CA MET A 124 8.47 12.96 16.45
C MET A 124 9.12 14.35 16.31
N GLY A 125 8.33 15.43 16.30
CA GLY A 125 8.80 16.79 16.11
C GLY A 125 9.46 17.03 14.74
N PRO A 126 9.82 18.29 14.42
CA PRO A 126 10.43 18.63 13.14
C PRO A 126 11.77 17.92 12.91
N THR A 127 12.55 17.73 13.98
CA THR A 127 13.87 17.09 13.94
C THR A 127 13.78 15.59 13.69
N GLY A 128 12.84 14.88 14.32
CA GLY A 128 12.66 13.43 14.12
C GLY A 128 12.20 13.11 12.69
N ILE A 129 11.28 13.90 12.15
CA ILE A 129 10.83 13.75 10.76
C ILE A 129 11.98 14.02 9.78
N ASN A 130 12.79 15.06 10.02
CA ASN A 130 13.87 15.43 9.12
C ASN A 130 15.04 14.41 9.11
N VAL A 131 15.23 13.66 10.20
CA VAL A 131 16.23 12.56 10.27
C VAL A 131 15.73 11.30 9.58
N THR A 132 14.42 11.00 9.61
CA THR A 132 13.86 9.81 8.94
C THR A 132 13.69 10.01 7.42
N VAL A 133 13.58 11.25 6.96
CA VAL A 133 13.35 11.59 5.54
C VAL A 133 14.65 11.91 4.79
N ARG A 134 15.79 12.00 5.49
CA ARG A 134 17.14 12.11 4.90
C ARG A 134 17.77 10.73 4.75
#